data_AF-A0AAE9XQ49-F1
#
_entry.id   AF-A0AAE9XQ49-F1
#
_cell.length_a   1.000
_cell.length_b   1.000
_cell.length_c   1.000
_cell.angle_alpha   90.00
_cell.angle_beta   90.00
_cell.angle_gamma   90.00
#
_symmetry.space_group_name_H-M   'P 1'
#
loop_
_entity.id
_entity.type
_entity.pdbx_description
1 polymer ?
#
loop_
_entity_poly.entity_id
_entity_poly.type
_entity_poly.pdbx_seq_one_letter_code
_entity_poly.pdbx_strand_id
1 'polypeptide(L)'
;MSPYVSKIDRRTALKWLSAAAVTLAVAPTMARAATYVKTPKGYGTDPDMLNPTSPWDRIMTDRQLQLTAVLTDIILPAEGEHPAPSAIGVPDFVNEWVSSPYEQTKSDQKVILEGLDWIDAEAKGRGAKGFVEADSGVQMAIVTAIAKPDASAAHAFFKRFRHLTLGGYYSTPEGFADIGYIGNVPMESYPGPDATMKAMLEERMKAIGI
;
A
#
# COMPACT_ATOMS: atom_id res chain seq x y z
N MET A 1 -20.05 15.04 -3.17
CA MET A 1 -18.92 14.25 -3.71
C MET A 1 -19.48 13.03 -4.39
N SER A 2 -19.01 12.67 -5.58
CA SER A 2 -19.49 11.48 -6.30
C SER A 2 -19.00 10.20 -5.61
N PRO A 3 -19.79 9.12 -5.60
CA PRO A 3 -19.34 7.83 -5.09
C PRO A 3 -18.08 7.34 -5.81
N TYR A 4 -17.22 6.66 -5.08
CA TYR A 4 -16.01 6.03 -5.57
C TYR A 4 -16.40 4.91 -6.52
N VAL A 5 -15.72 4.90 -7.66
CA VAL A 5 -15.87 3.87 -8.68
C VAL A 5 -14.53 3.16 -8.78
N SER A 6 -14.55 1.83 -8.58
CA SER A 6 -13.38 0.95 -8.70
C SER A 6 -12.58 1.30 -9.95
N LYS A 7 -11.28 1.58 -9.78
CA LYS A 7 -10.39 2.01 -10.88
C LYS A 7 -9.59 0.87 -11.46
N ILE A 8 -9.35 -0.14 -10.63
CA ILE A 8 -8.65 -1.35 -11.03
C ILE A 8 -9.59 -2.53 -10.93
N ASP A 9 -9.40 -3.47 -11.84
CA ASP A 9 -10.08 -4.75 -11.78
C ASP A 9 -9.43 -5.63 -10.70
N ARG A 10 -10.13 -6.69 -10.31
CA ARG A 10 -9.69 -7.58 -9.23
C ARG A 10 -8.32 -8.23 -9.47
N ARG A 11 -8.00 -8.55 -10.73
CA ARG A 11 -6.70 -9.11 -11.11
C ARG A 11 -5.57 -8.16 -10.76
N THR A 12 -5.76 -6.89 -11.08
CA THR A 12 -4.75 -5.86 -10.86
C THR A 12 -4.52 -5.64 -9.36
N ALA A 13 -5.58 -5.66 -8.55
CA ALA A 13 -5.46 -5.59 -7.09
C ALA A 13 -4.65 -6.76 -6.50
N LEU A 14 -4.86 -7.99 -6.98
CA LEU A 14 -4.09 -9.17 -6.53
C LEU A 14 -2.60 -9.06 -6.86
N LYS A 15 -2.24 -8.49 -8.02
CA LYS A 15 -0.84 -8.26 -8.40
C LYS A 15 -0.16 -7.26 -7.46
N TRP A 16 -0.89 -6.24 -7.01
CA TRP A 16 -0.36 -5.27 -6.05
C TRP A 16 -0.23 -5.86 -4.65
N LEU A 17 -1.17 -6.74 -4.25
CA LEU A 17 -1.08 -7.47 -2.98
C LEU A 17 0.19 -8.32 -2.89
N SER A 18 0.55 -9.04 -3.96
CA SER A 18 1.79 -9.82 -3.99
C SER A 18 3.05 -8.94 -3.93
N ALA A 19 3.07 -7.82 -4.67
CA ALA A 19 4.19 -6.87 -4.62
C ALA A 19 4.37 -6.21 -3.24
N ALA A 20 3.27 -5.78 -2.61
CA ALA A 20 3.29 -5.11 -1.30
C ALA A 20 3.64 -6.06 -0.14
N ALA A 21 3.23 -7.34 -0.21
CA ALA A 21 3.59 -8.35 0.78
C ALA A 21 5.12 -8.57 0.82
N VAL A 22 5.78 -8.51 -0.34
CA VAL A 22 7.24 -8.62 -0.43
C VAL A 22 7.92 -7.40 0.20
N THR A 23 7.48 -6.17 -0.07
CA THR A 23 8.13 -4.95 0.48
C THR A 23 7.95 -4.81 1.99
N LEU A 24 6.80 -5.20 2.55
CA LEU A 24 6.53 -5.18 4.00
C LEU A 24 7.38 -6.18 4.81
N ALA A 25 7.79 -7.29 4.21
CA ALA A 25 8.61 -8.32 4.86
C ALA A 25 10.12 -8.02 4.85
N VAL A 26 10.58 -7.02 4.10
CA VAL A 26 12.03 -6.79 3.84
C VAL A 26 12.71 -5.95 4.93
N ALA A 27 11.98 -5.38 5.89
CA ALA A 27 12.58 -4.50 6.90
C ALA A 27 13.47 -5.21 7.95
N PRO A 28 13.36 -6.53 8.24
CA PRO A 28 14.41 -7.20 9.02
C PRO A 28 14.91 -8.57 8.49
N THR A 29 14.53 -9.04 7.30
CA THR A 29 14.91 -10.40 6.85
C THR A 29 15.60 -10.48 5.49
N MET A 30 16.77 -9.82 5.37
CA MET A 30 17.80 -10.14 4.37
C MET A 30 18.56 -11.46 4.70
N ALA A 31 17.89 -12.45 5.29
CA ALA A 31 18.51 -13.70 5.77
C ALA A 31 17.72 -14.98 5.41
N ARG A 32 16.75 -14.92 4.50
CA ARG A 32 15.89 -16.08 4.16
C ARG A 32 16.06 -16.65 2.76
N ALA A 33 17.16 -16.33 2.08
CA ALA A 33 17.54 -16.95 0.80
C ALA A 33 18.00 -18.42 0.91
N ALA A 34 18.02 -19.02 2.12
CA ALA A 34 18.64 -20.33 2.37
C ALA A 34 17.67 -21.52 2.57
N THR A 35 16.35 -21.34 2.46
CA THR A 35 15.39 -22.47 2.58
C THR A 35 14.44 -22.55 1.40
N TYR A 36 15.01 -22.74 0.21
CA TYR A 36 14.27 -23.21 -0.95
C TYR A 36 13.94 -24.69 -0.76
N VAL A 37 12.70 -25.00 -0.33
CA VAL A 37 12.18 -26.37 -0.34
C VAL A 37 11.46 -26.59 -1.67
N LYS A 38 12.01 -27.49 -2.48
CA LYS A 38 11.41 -27.93 -3.75
C LYS A 38 10.24 -28.86 -3.45
N THR A 39 9.00 -28.39 -3.58
CA THR A 39 7.82 -29.26 -3.62
C THR A 39 7.53 -29.70 -5.06
N PRO A 40 7.26 -31.00 -5.32
CA PRO A 40 6.84 -31.47 -6.63
C PRO A 40 5.32 -31.28 -6.81
N LYS A 41 4.90 -30.85 -8.01
CA LYS A 41 3.55 -30.44 -8.46
C LYS A 41 3.05 -29.10 -7.86
N GLY A 42 3.07 -28.06 -8.71
CA GLY A 42 2.56 -26.71 -8.42
C GLY A 42 3.70 -25.74 -8.15
N TYR A 43 3.76 -24.65 -8.93
CA TYR A 43 4.83 -23.66 -8.86
C TYR A 43 4.65 -22.74 -7.64
N GLY A 44 5.33 -23.04 -6.53
CA GLY A 44 5.55 -22.11 -5.41
C GLY A 44 4.29 -21.55 -4.71
N THR A 45 4.51 -20.48 -3.94
CA THR A 45 3.48 -19.60 -3.33
C THR A 45 2.97 -18.53 -4.30
N ASP A 46 3.45 -18.52 -5.54
CA ASP A 46 3.17 -17.46 -6.49
C ASP A 46 1.77 -17.67 -7.10
N PRO A 47 0.92 -16.63 -7.14
CA PRO A 47 -0.42 -16.74 -7.72
C PRO A 47 -0.37 -17.20 -9.19
N ASP A 48 -1.38 -17.94 -9.64
CA ASP A 48 -1.57 -18.19 -11.07
C ASP A 48 -1.87 -16.87 -11.78
N MET A 49 -0.84 -16.30 -12.42
CA MET A 49 -0.93 -15.03 -13.14
C MET A 49 -1.67 -15.16 -14.49
N LEU A 50 -1.88 -16.38 -14.98
CA LEU A 50 -2.59 -16.66 -16.24
C LEU A 50 -4.10 -16.73 -15.99
N ASN A 51 -4.51 -17.34 -14.88
CA ASN A 51 -5.92 -17.43 -14.46
C ASN A 51 -6.12 -16.97 -13.00
N PRO A 52 -5.89 -15.68 -12.70
CA PRO A 52 -5.99 -15.17 -11.35
C PRO A 52 -7.46 -15.13 -10.92
N THR A 53 -7.88 -16.13 -10.17
CA THR A 53 -9.13 -16.14 -9.41
C THR A 53 -8.79 -15.79 -7.96
N SER A 54 -9.48 -14.81 -7.39
CA SER A 54 -9.38 -14.58 -5.95
C SER A 54 -10.24 -15.62 -5.24
N PRO A 55 -9.69 -16.42 -4.31
CA PRO A 55 -10.48 -17.43 -3.61
C PRO A 55 -11.36 -16.86 -2.48
N TRP A 56 -11.39 -15.54 -2.27
CA TRP A 56 -12.22 -14.87 -1.27
C TRP A 56 -13.13 -13.81 -1.89
N ASP A 57 -14.07 -13.25 -1.13
CA ASP A 57 -14.91 -12.11 -1.54
C ASP A 57 -14.38 -10.79 -0.97
N ARG A 58 -14.68 -9.66 -1.63
CA ARG A 58 -14.38 -8.33 -1.07
C ARG A 58 -15.37 -8.00 0.03
N ILE A 59 -14.86 -7.53 1.18
CA ILE A 59 -15.66 -7.41 2.40
C ILE A 59 -16.02 -5.97 2.80
N MET A 60 -15.34 -4.95 2.24
CA MET A 60 -15.71 -3.57 2.55
C MET A 60 -17.09 -3.23 1.97
N THR A 61 -17.89 -2.55 2.76
CA THR A 61 -19.14 -1.93 2.27
C THR A 61 -18.81 -0.76 1.31
N ASP A 62 -19.77 -0.37 0.47
CA ASP A 62 -19.64 0.82 -0.39
C ASP A 62 -19.28 2.07 0.41
N ARG A 63 -19.81 2.17 1.63
CA ARG A 63 -19.52 3.27 2.55
C ARG A 63 -18.07 3.25 3.03
N GLN A 64 -17.56 2.10 3.44
CA GLN A 64 -16.17 1.93 3.87
C GLN A 64 -15.20 2.14 2.70
N LEU A 65 -15.56 1.71 1.49
CA LEU A 65 -14.77 1.94 0.29
C LEU A 65 -14.71 3.43 -0.08
N GLN A 66 -15.85 4.14 0.00
CA GLN A 66 -15.88 5.60 -0.17
C GLN A 66 -15.01 6.32 0.86
N LEU A 67 -15.12 5.92 2.14
CA LEU A 67 -14.33 6.50 3.21
C LEU A 67 -12.84 6.27 2.96
N THR A 68 -12.48 5.05 2.56
CA THR A 68 -11.12 4.68 2.18
C THR A 68 -10.59 5.61 1.09
N ALA A 69 -11.36 5.83 0.02
CA ALA A 69 -10.97 6.75 -1.06
C ALA A 69 -10.71 8.19 -0.59
N VAL A 70 -11.59 8.73 0.26
CA VAL A 70 -11.40 10.08 0.82
C VAL A 70 -10.16 10.13 1.71
N LEU A 71 -9.99 9.13 2.59
CA LEU A 71 -8.88 9.12 3.55
C LEU A 71 -7.53 8.91 2.86
N THR A 72 -7.45 8.07 1.82
CA THR A 72 -6.20 7.91 1.04
C THR A 72 -5.78 9.21 0.39
N ASP A 73 -6.72 9.98 -0.16
CA ASP A 73 -6.44 11.25 -0.85
C ASP A 73 -6.08 12.38 0.13
N ILE A 74 -6.58 12.32 1.38
CA ILE A 74 -6.12 13.23 2.44
C ILE A 74 -4.69 12.89 2.88
N ILE A 75 -4.35 11.59 2.93
CA ILE A 75 -3.00 11.13 3.34
C ILE A 75 -1.95 11.44 2.29
N LEU A 76 -2.29 11.26 1.01
CA LEU A 76 -1.42 11.55 -0.12
C LEU A 76 -2.23 12.33 -1.17
N PRO A 77 -2.26 13.67 -1.09
CA PRO A 77 -2.95 14.50 -2.09
C PRO A 77 -2.30 14.36 -3.47
N ALA A 78 -3.08 14.63 -4.53
CA ALA A 78 -2.51 14.77 -5.87
C ALA A 78 -1.58 15.99 -5.94
N GLU A 79 -0.44 15.84 -6.60
CA GLU A 79 0.55 16.90 -6.78
C GLU A 79 1.09 16.92 -8.22
N GLY A 80 0.86 18.03 -8.94
CA GLY A 80 1.34 18.19 -10.31
C GLY A 80 0.81 17.10 -11.26
N GLU A 81 1.70 16.30 -11.82
CA GLU A 81 1.38 15.18 -12.71
C GLU A 81 1.06 13.88 -11.96
N HIS A 82 1.27 13.85 -10.63
CA HIS A 82 1.06 12.67 -9.80
C HIS A 82 -0.40 12.62 -9.30
N PRO A 83 -1.18 11.61 -9.71
CA PRO A 83 -2.60 11.54 -9.38
C PRO A 83 -2.83 11.17 -7.91
N ALA A 84 -4.03 11.47 -7.39
CA ALA A 84 -4.40 11.01 -6.05
C ALA A 84 -4.54 9.48 -6.00
N PRO A 85 -4.32 8.83 -4.85
CA PRO A 85 -4.50 7.38 -4.68
C PRO A 85 -5.84 6.83 -5.16
N SER A 86 -6.93 7.57 -4.95
CA SER A 86 -8.26 7.16 -5.42
C SER A 86 -8.40 7.16 -6.94
N ALA A 87 -7.60 7.96 -7.66
CA ALA A 87 -7.67 8.02 -9.11
C ALA A 87 -7.04 6.78 -9.78
N ILE A 88 -6.12 6.11 -9.09
CA ILE A 88 -5.37 4.94 -9.61
C ILE A 88 -5.74 3.61 -8.94
N GLY A 89 -6.71 3.60 -8.02
CA GLY A 89 -7.25 2.34 -7.47
C GLY A 89 -6.63 1.84 -6.17
N VAL A 90 -5.91 2.70 -5.43
CA VAL A 90 -5.42 2.35 -4.08
C VAL A 90 -6.54 1.90 -3.13
N PRO A 91 -7.76 2.49 -3.13
CA PRO A 91 -8.85 2.00 -2.29
C PRO A 91 -9.27 0.56 -2.60
N ASP A 92 -9.22 0.16 -3.88
CA ASP A 92 -9.51 -1.22 -4.30
C ASP A 92 -8.43 -2.19 -3.80
N PHE A 93 -7.16 -1.76 -3.80
CA PHE A 93 -6.07 -2.51 -3.20
C PHE A 93 -6.27 -2.70 -1.69
N VAL A 94 -6.64 -1.65 -0.95
CA VAL A 94 -6.90 -1.76 0.50
C VAL A 94 -8.07 -2.70 0.77
N ASN A 95 -9.13 -2.64 -0.02
CA ASN A 95 -10.26 -3.57 0.09
C ASN A 95 -9.81 -5.02 -0.17
N GLU A 96 -9.02 -5.28 -1.22
CA GLU A 96 -8.50 -6.62 -1.49
C GLU A 96 -7.56 -7.10 -0.37
N TRP A 97 -6.73 -6.22 0.19
CA TRP A 97 -5.83 -6.51 1.32
C TRP A 97 -6.60 -7.00 2.53
N VAL A 98 -7.58 -6.24 3.02
CA VAL A 98 -8.34 -6.61 4.22
C VAL A 98 -9.27 -7.81 3.98
N SER A 99 -9.57 -8.13 2.72
CA SER A 99 -10.39 -9.28 2.36
C SER A 99 -9.60 -10.59 2.32
N SER A 100 -8.28 -10.49 2.24
CA SER A 100 -7.42 -11.65 2.07
C SER A 100 -7.30 -12.50 3.35
N PRO A 101 -7.34 -13.85 3.25
CA PRO A 101 -7.38 -14.75 4.40
C PRO A 101 -5.99 -15.05 4.99
N TYR A 102 -4.91 -14.46 4.47
CA TYR A 102 -3.57 -14.69 5.00
C TYR A 102 -3.43 -14.12 6.42
N GLU A 103 -2.59 -14.74 7.26
CA GLU A 103 -2.44 -14.33 8.67
C GLU A 103 -2.05 -12.84 8.82
N GLN A 104 -1.13 -12.36 7.97
CA GLN A 104 -0.72 -10.96 7.97
C GLN A 104 -1.89 -10.02 7.68
N THR A 105 -2.65 -10.29 6.61
CA THR A 105 -3.78 -9.46 6.18
C THR A 105 -4.95 -9.55 7.15
N LYS A 106 -5.15 -10.71 7.80
CA LYS A 106 -6.20 -10.93 8.79
C LYS A 106 -5.99 -10.10 10.07
N SER A 107 -4.75 -9.94 10.51
CA SER A 107 -4.44 -9.05 11.64
C SER A 107 -4.75 -7.58 11.31
N ASP A 108 -4.51 -7.18 10.06
CA ASP A 108 -4.81 -5.82 9.59
C ASP A 108 -6.30 -5.59 9.35
N GLN A 109 -7.01 -6.61 8.87
CA GLN A 109 -8.44 -6.54 8.58
C GLN A 109 -9.21 -5.93 9.75
N LYS A 110 -8.98 -6.46 10.95
CA LYS A 110 -9.64 -5.95 12.17
C LYS A 110 -9.30 -4.48 12.42
N VAL A 111 -8.01 -4.15 12.40
CA VAL A 111 -7.50 -2.79 12.67
C VAL A 111 -8.06 -1.78 11.67
N ILE A 112 -8.13 -2.15 10.39
CA ILE A 112 -8.61 -1.27 9.33
C ILE A 112 -10.13 -1.10 9.39
N LEU A 113 -10.90 -2.18 9.46
CA LEU A 113 -12.36 -2.09 9.47
C LEU A 113 -12.89 -1.36 10.71
N GLU A 114 -12.40 -1.71 11.91
CA GLU A 114 -12.80 -1.03 13.14
C GLU A 114 -12.36 0.45 13.14
N GLY A 115 -11.22 0.76 12.53
CA GLY A 115 -10.73 2.12 12.42
C GLY A 115 -11.51 3.00 11.42
N LEU A 116 -11.99 2.41 10.31
CA LEU A 116 -12.91 3.08 9.37
C LEU A 116 -14.25 3.39 10.05
N ASP A 117 -14.76 2.48 10.88
CA ASP A 117 -15.98 2.73 11.64
C ASP A 117 -15.74 3.79 12.73
N TRP A 118 -14.58 3.75 13.39
CA TRP A 118 -14.18 4.73 14.40
C TRP A 118 -14.08 6.14 13.81
N ILE A 119 -13.43 6.33 12.66
CA ILE A 119 -13.25 7.68 12.09
C ILE A 119 -14.58 8.27 11.59
N ASP A 120 -15.50 7.43 11.09
CA ASP A 120 -16.86 7.84 10.74
C ASP A 120 -17.67 8.24 11.98
N ALA A 121 -17.50 7.51 13.10
CA ALA A 121 -18.13 7.84 14.38
C ALA A 121 -17.56 9.11 15.01
N GLU A 122 -16.24 9.33 14.94
CA GLU A 122 -15.57 10.54 15.43
C GLU A 122 -16.07 11.78 14.68
N ALA A 123 -16.26 11.68 13.36
CA ALA A 123 -16.86 12.76 12.57
C ALA A 123 -18.32 13.04 12.99
N LYS A 124 -19.10 12.00 13.27
CA LYS A 124 -20.47 12.15 13.82
C LYS A 124 -20.46 12.83 15.19
N GLY A 125 -19.52 12.47 16.06
CA GLY A 125 -19.31 13.12 17.36
C GLY A 125 -18.99 14.62 17.24
N ARG A 126 -18.43 15.04 16.10
CA ARG A 126 -18.13 16.44 15.77
C ARG A 126 -19.24 17.15 14.99
N GLY A 127 -20.42 16.55 14.90
CA GLY A 127 -21.62 17.15 14.29
C GLY A 127 -21.79 16.90 12.79
N ALA A 128 -20.91 16.11 12.16
CA ALA A 128 -21.08 15.69 10.76
C ALA A 128 -22.04 14.49 10.65
N LYS A 129 -22.47 14.15 9.43
CA LYS A 129 -23.24 12.90 9.18
C LYS A 129 -22.35 11.65 9.14
N GLY A 130 -21.05 11.85 8.98
CA GLY A 130 -20.01 10.84 8.81
C GLY A 130 -18.73 11.51 8.30
N PHE A 131 -17.63 10.76 8.20
CA PHE A 131 -16.34 11.35 7.82
C PHE A 131 -16.34 11.90 6.39
N VAL A 132 -17.00 11.20 5.47
CA VAL A 132 -17.11 11.60 4.06
C VAL A 132 -17.93 12.88 3.88
N GLU A 133 -18.98 13.09 4.69
CA GLU A 133 -19.84 14.28 4.65
C GLU A 133 -19.32 15.44 5.50
N ALA A 134 -18.32 15.19 6.33
CA ALA A 134 -17.70 16.23 7.13
C ALA A 134 -17.03 17.26 6.22
N ASP A 135 -17.06 18.54 6.61
CA ASP A 135 -16.27 19.57 5.93
C ASP A 135 -14.77 19.30 6.10
N SER A 136 -13.97 19.91 5.23
CA SER A 136 -12.51 19.70 5.20
C SER A 136 -11.84 20.09 6.52
N GLY A 137 -12.38 21.06 7.27
CA GLY A 137 -11.88 21.45 8.58
C GLY A 137 -12.04 20.34 9.61
N VAL A 138 -13.23 19.74 9.68
CA VAL A 138 -13.49 18.58 10.55
C VAL A 138 -12.66 17.36 10.14
N GLN A 139 -12.59 17.03 8.85
CA GLN A 139 -11.77 15.93 8.35
C GLN A 139 -10.29 16.10 8.74
N MET A 140 -9.73 17.28 8.47
CA MET A 140 -8.33 17.58 8.78
C MET A 140 -8.06 17.59 10.29
N ALA A 141 -9.00 18.09 11.09
CA ALA A 141 -8.86 18.11 12.54
C ALA A 141 -8.84 16.68 13.14
N ILE A 142 -9.65 15.76 12.60
CA ILE A 142 -9.63 14.34 13.01
C ILE A 142 -8.31 13.69 12.60
N VAL A 143 -7.92 13.82 11.33
CA VAL A 143 -6.70 13.22 10.78
C VAL A 143 -5.46 13.75 11.51
N THR A 144 -5.38 15.05 11.75
CA THR A 144 -4.27 15.67 12.50
C THR A 144 -4.22 15.17 13.95
N ALA A 145 -5.36 14.90 14.58
CA ALA A 145 -5.40 14.39 15.95
C ALA A 145 -4.86 12.95 16.00
N ILE A 146 -5.35 12.04 15.14
CA ILE A 146 -4.93 10.62 15.13
C ILE A 146 -3.52 10.41 14.59
N ALA A 147 -3.00 11.36 13.83
CA ALA A 147 -1.62 11.32 13.34
C ALA A 147 -0.59 11.47 14.47
N LYS A 148 -0.96 12.05 15.62
CA LYS A 148 -0.07 12.21 16.77
C LYS A 148 0.23 10.83 17.39
N PRO A 149 1.52 10.49 17.62
CA PRO A 149 1.87 9.21 18.21
C PRO A 149 1.28 9.02 19.61
N ASP A 150 0.49 7.96 19.78
CA ASP A 150 0.02 7.48 21.08
C ASP A 150 -0.22 5.95 21.05
N ALA A 151 -0.68 5.40 22.18
CA ALA A 151 -0.96 3.97 22.33
C ALA A 151 -2.43 3.59 22.02
N SER A 152 -3.21 4.50 21.42
CA SER A 152 -4.62 4.26 21.12
C SER A 152 -4.81 3.35 19.90
N ALA A 153 -5.95 2.67 19.86
CA ALA A 153 -6.36 1.90 18.68
C ALA A 153 -6.55 2.81 17.45
N ALA A 154 -6.99 4.07 17.64
CA ALA A 154 -7.16 5.04 16.58
C ALA A 154 -5.82 5.41 15.91
N HIS A 155 -4.77 5.62 16.71
CA HIS A 155 -3.43 5.85 16.17
C HIS A 155 -2.87 4.60 15.48
N ALA A 156 -3.07 3.41 16.06
CA ALA A 156 -2.66 2.15 15.43
C ALA A 156 -3.34 1.94 14.06
N PHE A 157 -4.63 2.24 13.96
CA PHE A 157 -5.38 2.29 12.71
C PHE A 157 -4.74 3.27 11.72
N PHE A 158 -4.57 4.54 12.10
CA PHE A 158 -4.05 5.56 11.20
C PHE A 158 -2.64 5.19 10.68
N LYS A 159 -1.77 4.71 11.57
CA LYS A 159 -0.43 4.25 11.23
C LYS A 159 -0.48 3.12 10.20
N ARG A 160 -1.35 2.12 10.39
CA ARG A 160 -1.47 0.99 9.46
C ARG A 160 -2.12 1.39 8.14
N PHE A 161 -3.20 2.16 8.18
CA PHE A 161 -3.90 2.66 7.00
C PHE A 161 -2.97 3.52 6.13
N ARG A 162 -2.18 4.42 6.74
CA ARG A 162 -1.15 5.19 6.03
C ARG A 162 -0.10 4.29 5.37
N HIS A 163 0.34 3.24 6.08
CA HIS A 163 1.28 2.28 5.50
C HIS A 163 0.69 1.60 4.25
N LEU A 164 -0.55 1.13 4.31
CA LEU A 164 -1.20 0.49 3.16
C LEU A 164 -1.44 1.49 2.01
N THR A 165 -1.77 2.74 2.33
CA THR A 165 -1.96 3.80 1.32
C THR A 165 -0.67 4.04 0.53
N LEU A 166 0.44 4.29 1.24
CA LEU A 166 1.72 4.55 0.60
C LEU A 166 2.29 3.30 -0.07
N GLY A 167 2.18 2.13 0.57
CA GLY A 167 2.63 0.86 0.00
C GLY A 167 1.87 0.49 -1.28
N GLY A 168 0.55 0.73 -1.31
CA GLY A 168 -0.27 0.57 -2.51
C GLY A 168 0.14 1.55 -3.60
N TYR A 169 0.21 2.84 -3.28
CA TYR A 169 0.53 3.91 -4.25
C TYR A 169 1.93 3.74 -4.87
N TYR A 170 2.96 3.53 -4.07
CA TYR A 170 4.33 3.37 -4.56
C TYR A 170 4.65 1.95 -5.09
N SER A 171 3.62 1.10 -5.25
CA SER A 171 3.71 -0.15 -6.02
C SER A 171 3.08 -0.02 -7.41
N THR A 172 2.61 1.18 -7.78
CA THR A 172 2.00 1.50 -9.08
C THR A 172 3.02 2.12 -10.03
N PRO A 173 2.78 2.08 -11.36
CA PRO A 173 3.59 2.83 -12.32
C PRO A 173 3.67 4.33 -11.98
N GLU A 174 2.57 4.93 -11.56
CA GLU A 174 2.47 6.36 -11.20
C GLU A 174 3.32 6.67 -9.97
N GLY A 175 3.26 5.82 -8.95
CA GLY A 175 4.09 5.95 -7.76
C GLY A 175 5.57 5.69 -8.03
N PHE A 176 5.92 4.72 -8.88
CA PHE A 176 7.31 4.52 -9.32
C PHE A 176 7.86 5.75 -10.05
N ALA A 177 7.05 6.36 -10.92
CA ALA A 177 7.44 7.57 -11.63
C ALA A 177 7.68 8.74 -10.66
N ASP A 178 6.83 8.90 -9.64
CA ASP A 178 6.93 9.94 -8.59
C ASP A 178 8.28 9.90 -7.85
N ILE A 179 8.74 8.70 -7.46
CA ILE A 179 10.04 8.55 -6.77
C ILE A 179 11.24 8.34 -7.72
N GLY A 180 11.03 8.42 -9.04
CA GLY A 180 12.08 8.20 -10.03
C GLY A 180 12.63 6.76 -10.05
N TYR A 181 11.82 5.77 -9.69
CA TYR A 181 12.21 4.36 -9.73
C TYR A 181 12.20 3.83 -11.17
N ILE A 182 13.37 3.36 -11.65
CA ILE A 182 13.59 2.86 -13.04
C ILE A 182 13.76 1.32 -13.07
N GLY A 183 13.51 0.63 -11.95
CA GLY A 183 13.62 -0.83 -11.89
C GLY A 183 12.45 -1.58 -12.54
N ASN A 184 12.43 -2.92 -12.44
CA ASN A 184 11.42 -3.80 -13.05
C ASN A 184 11.29 -3.71 -14.58
N VAL A 185 12.25 -3.08 -15.27
CA VAL A 185 12.38 -3.11 -16.72
C VAL A 185 13.29 -4.29 -17.11
N PRO A 186 12.81 -5.27 -17.89
CA PRO A 186 13.65 -6.34 -18.39
C PRO A 186 14.80 -5.77 -19.24
N MET A 187 16.02 -6.24 -18.98
CA MET A 187 17.19 -5.92 -19.79
C MET A 187 17.67 -7.19 -20.49
N GLU A 188 17.97 -7.11 -21.79
CA GLU A 188 18.55 -8.25 -22.53
C GLU A 188 19.95 -8.61 -22.03
N SER A 189 20.72 -7.61 -21.61
CA SER A 189 22.04 -7.77 -21.02
C SER A 189 22.25 -6.67 -19.97
N TYR A 190 22.88 -7.03 -18.85
CA TYR A 190 23.26 -6.08 -17.82
C TYR A 190 24.70 -5.62 -18.06
N PRO A 191 24.95 -4.38 -18.51
CA PRO A 191 26.29 -3.91 -18.85
C PRO A 191 27.19 -3.73 -17.60
N GLY A 192 26.63 -3.81 -16.40
CA GLY A 192 27.32 -3.48 -15.16
C GLY A 192 27.53 -1.97 -15.00
N PRO A 193 28.20 -1.55 -13.91
CA PRO A 193 28.53 -0.15 -13.71
C PRO A 193 29.49 0.35 -14.79
N ASP A 194 29.29 1.58 -15.26
CA ASP A 194 30.21 2.23 -16.19
C ASP A 194 31.61 2.44 -15.56
N ALA A 195 32.59 2.75 -16.40
CA ALA A 195 33.98 2.93 -15.95
C ALA A 195 34.14 4.06 -14.92
N THR A 196 33.36 5.13 -15.04
CA THR A 196 33.36 6.26 -14.11
C THR A 196 32.86 5.82 -12.74
N MET A 197 31.76 5.09 -12.69
CA MET A 197 31.15 4.61 -11.47
C MET A 197 32.02 3.56 -10.78
N LYS A 198 32.73 2.72 -11.55
CA LYS A 198 33.76 1.82 -11.02
C LYS A 198 34.92 2.59 -10.39
N ALA A 199 35.44 3.62 -11.06
CA ALA A 199 36.51 4.44 -10.51
C ALA A 199 36.10 5.15 -9.20
N MET A 200 34.88 5.70 -9.15
CA MET A 200 34.31 6.29 -7.93
C MET A 200 34.18 5.26 -6.80
N LEU A 201 33.75 4.03 -7.11
CA LEU A 201 33.66 2.96 -6.13
C LEU A 201 35.05 2.58 -5.60
N GLU A 202 36.04 2.41 -6.47
CA GLU A 202 37.41 2.08 -6.07
C GLU A 202 38.03 3.17 -5.18
N GLU A 203 37.79 4.44 -5.48
CA GLU A 203 38.22 5.56 -4.63
C GLU A 203 37.60 5.48 -3.23
N ARG A 204 36.28 5.22 -3.16
CA ARG A 204 35.56 5.05 -1.90
C ARG A 204 36.03 3.84 -1.10
N MET A 205 36.31 2.73 -1.78
CA MET A 205 36.83 1.50 -1.15
C MET A 205 38.20 1.73 -0.51
N LYS A 206 39.12 2.39 -1.23
CA LYS A 206 40.42 2.79 -0.67
C LYS A 206 40.29 3.69 0.55
N ALA A 207 39.34 4.63 0.54
CA ALA A 207 39.10 5.52 1.67
C ALA A 207 38.64 4.78 2.95
N ILE A 208 38.02 3.60 2.81
CA ILE A 208 37.58 2.75 3.93
C ILE A 208 38.52 1.55 4.19
N GLY A 209 39.66 1.49 3.51
CA GLY A 209 40.70 0.47 3.73
C GLY A 209 40.37 -0.92 3.18
N ILE A 210 39.51 -1.00 2.16
CA ILE A 210 39.17 -2.25 1.44
C ILE A 210 39.64 -2.15 -0.01
#